data_AF-A0A822E5Y9-F1
#
_entry.id   AF-A0A822E5Y9-F1
#
_cell.length_a   1.000
_cell.length_b   1.000
_cell.length_c   1.000
_cell.angle_alpha   90.00
_cell.angle_beta   90.00
_cell.angle_gamma   90.00
#
_symmetry.space_group_name_H-M   'P 1'
#
loop_
_entity.id
_entity.type
_entity.pdbx_description
1 polymer ?
#
loop_
_entity_poly.entity_id
_entity_poly.type
_entity_poly.pdbx_seq_one_letter_code
_entity_poly.pdbx_strand_id
1 'polypeptide(L)'
;MSFICDFIQIEKLIFDHINSIYLDKILKHLIHLPKLHTLILSSIDYILNSTIIFTQVFRLKKLKYCKLTYGVKDNENVLPIDFDQYEQSSIEYLIINSPFRYESFQKLFIYLSKPRHLSINYLFGSNHSQIGFYSIELKDLNYVFFDLHSIHFHQFEELIKHFFHHIKVLRISTFNDSSYSHAKQWEELTSSSMPNLHIFDMNNSYTTAMHRFLYLCLSGQFRSKL
;
A
#
# COMPACT_ATOMS: atom_id res chain seq x y z
N MET A 1 32.46 6.15 7.98
CA MET A 1 32.47 6.03 6.51
C MET A 1 31.64 4.81 6.14
N SER A 2 30.62 4.97 5.30
CA SER A 2 29.74 3.87 4.88
C SER A 2 30.24 3.32 3.56
N PHE A 3 30.75 2.09 3.58
CA PHE A 3 31.27 1.32 2.44
C PHE A 3 30.31 1.29 1.23
N ILE A 4 29.01 1.53 1.46
CA ILE A 4 27.96 1.47 0.44
C ILE A 4 28.09 2.57 -0.63
N CYS A 5 28.57 3.78 -0.27
CA CYS A 5 28.62 4.90 -1.21
C CYS A 5 29.61 4.71 -2.37
N ASP A 6 30.60 3.83 -2.20
CA ASP A 6 31.62 3.55 -3.22
C ASP A 6 31.07 2.68 -4.35
N PHE A 7 29.91 2.04 -4.15
CA PHE A 7 29.27 1.17 -5.12
C PHE A 7 28.25 1.92 -5.98
N ILE A 8 28.69 2.96 -6.68
CA ILE A 8 27.85 3.83 -7.52
C ILE A 8 27.08 3.11 -8.63
N GLN A 9 27.47 1.88 -8.97
CA GLN A 9 26.82 1.05 -9.99
C GLN A 9 25.71 0.16 -9.42
N ILE A 10 25.48 0.17 -8.10
CA ILE A 10 24.44 -0.65 -7.49
C ILE A 10 23.06 -0.18 -7.94
N GLU A 11 22.33 -1.16 -8.44
CA GLU A 11 20.98 -1.00 -8.97
C GLU A 11 19.91 -1.58 -8.05
N LYS A 12 20.26 -2.62 -7.31
CA LYS A 12 19.38 -3.35 -6.42
C LYS A 12 20.04 -3.57 -5.08
N LEU A 13 19.36 -3.17 -4.01
CA LEU A 13 19.76 -3.47 -2.65
C LEU A 13 18.69 -4.28 -1.94
N ILE A 14 19.15 -5.29 -1.22
CA ILE A 14 18.32 -6.13 -0.36
C ILE A 14 19.00 -6.12 1.00
N PHE A 15 18.32 -5.53 1.99
CA PHE A 15 18.66 -5.71 3.39
C PHE A 15 17.63 -6.64 3.98
N ASP A 16 18.05 -7.87 4.24
CA ASP A 16 17.21 -8.87 4.84
C ASP A 16 17.63 -9.10 6.29
N HIS A 17 16.65 -9.28 7.17
CA HIS A 17 16.84 -9.47 8.60
C HIS A 17 17.77 -8.41 9.26
N ILE A 18 17.58 -7.13 8.93
CA ILE A 18 18.37 -6.04 9.54
C ILE A 18 17.76 -5.55 10.86
N ASN A 19 18.59 -5.14 11.82
CA ASN A 19 18.09 -4.45 13.00
C ASN A 19 17.68 -3.00 12.67
N SER A 20 16.50 -2.59 13.14
CA SER A 20 15.87 -1.30 12.88
C SER A 20 16.74 -0.10 13.26
N ILE A 21 17.62 -0.24 14.26
CA ILE A 21 18.53 0.83 14.71
C ILE A 21 19.48 1.30 13.61
N TYR A 22 19.74 0.46 12.60
CA TYR A 22 20.64 0.80 11.49
C TYR A 22 19.91 1.40 10.28
N LEU A 23 18.58 1.31 10.22
CA LEU A 23 17.81 1.69 9.02
C LEU A 23 17.95 3.16 8.67
N ASP A 24 17.81 4.07 9.64
CA ASP A 24 17.95 5.52 9.39
C ASP A 24 19.32 5.86 8.81
N LYS A 25 20.39 5.30 9.40
CA LYS A 25 21.76 5.51 8.92
C LYS A 25 21.96 4.96 7.51
N ILE A 26 21.45 3.76 7.22
CA ILE A 26 21.58 3.13 5.90
C ILE A 26 20.83 3.96 4.86
N LEU A 27 19.57 4.29 5.13
CA LEU A 27 18.71 5.05 4.23
C LEU A 27 19.30 6.41 3.87
N LYS A 28 19.90 7.11 4.85
CA LYS A 28 20.63 8.38 4.62
C LYS A 28 21.79 8.23 3.64
N HIS A 29 22.43 7.07 3.57
CA HIS A 29 23.50 6.81 2.62
C HIS A 29 23.00 6.38 1.23
N LEU A 30 21.83 5.77 1.14
CA LEU A 30 21.29 5.28 -0.13
C LEU A 30 20.99 6.40 -1.14
N ILE A 31 20.77 7.63 -0.68
CA ILE A 31 20.56 8.79 -1.56
C ILE A 31 21.75 9.06 -2.49
N HIS A 32 22.95 8.61 -2.11
CA HIS A 32 24.16 8.76 -2.90
C HIS A 32 24.35 7.67 -3.96
N LEU A 33 23.42 6.72 -4.08
CA LEU A 33 23.48 5.65 -5.07
C LEU A 33 22.68 6.05 -6.32
N PRO A 34 23.34 6.56 -7.37
CA PRO A 34 22.65 7.20 -8.50
C PRO A 34 21.90 6.20 -9.40
N LYS A 35 22.16 4.90 -9.27
CA LYS A 35 21.54 3.84 -10.07
C LYS A 35 20.55 2.97 -9.31
N LEU A 36 20.34 3.22 -8.01
CA LEU A 36 19.47 2.40 -7.19
C LEU A 36 18.00 2.51 -7.65
N HIS A 37 17.50 1.46 -8.28
CA HIS A 37 16.12 1.36 -8.76
C HIS A 37 15.27 0.38 -7.96
N THR A 38 15.90 -0.55 -7.23
CA THR A 38 15.21 -1.54 -6.39
C THR A 38 15.74 -1.54 -4.97
N LEU A 39 14.83 -1.42 -4.01
CA LEU A 39 15.14 -1.51 -2.58
C LEU A 39 14.18 -2.49 -1.91
N ILE A 40 14.74 -3.46 -1.20
CA ILE A 40 14.00 -4.39 -0.35
C ILE A 40 14.58 -4.29 1.06
N LEU A 41 13.72 -3.94 2.02
CA LEU A 41 14.08 -3.79 3.42
C LEU A 41 13.21 -4.74 4.26
N SER A 42 13.86 -5.56 5.08
CA SER A 42 13.22 -6.47 6.03
C SER A 42 13.88 -6.30 7.40
N SER A 43 13.14 -5.78 8.38
CA SER A 43 13.62 -5.59 9.76
C SER A 43 13.28 -6.83 10.61
N ILE A 44 14.20 -7.26 11.47
CA ILE A 44 13.94 -8.36 12.44
C ILE A 44 13.14 -7.93 13.67
N ASP A 45 13.16 -6.64 13.98
CA ASP A 45 12.64 -6.04 15.19
C ASP A 45 11.58 -4.97 14.87
N TYR A 46 11.00 -4.43 15.94
CA TYR A 46 9.93 -3.44 15.85
C TYR A 46 10.46 -2.04 15.54
N ILE A 47 9.79 -1.36 14.62
CA ILE A 47 10.10 0.02 14.26
C ILE A 47 9.18 0.95 15.06
N LEU A 48 9.78 1.90 15.78
CA LEU A 48 9.04 2.87 16.60
C LEU A 48 8.44 4.01 15.75
N ASN A 49 9.12 4.41 14.67
CA ASN A 49 8.70 5.51 13.82
C ASN A 49 8.91 5.17 12.34
N SER A 50 7.85 4.70 11.69
CA SER A 50 7.85 4.36 10.26
C SER A 50 7.94 5.58 9.35
N THR A 51 7.53 6.77 9.82
CA THR A 51 7.57 8.02 9.04
C THR A 51 8.97 8.33 8.54
N ILE A 52 10.00 8.11 9.38
CA ILE A 52 11.40 8.32 9.01
C ILE A 52 11.77 7.45 7.81
N ILE A 53 11.33 6.19 7.79
CA ILE A 53 11.65 5.25 6.72
C ILE A 53 11.01 5.69 5.41
N PHE A 54 9.69 5.96 5.42
CA PHE A 54 9.01 6.39 4.20
C PHE A 54 9.58 7.71 3.67
N THR A 55 9.86 8.67 4.56
CA THR A 55 10.45 9.96 4.17
C THR A 55 11.80 9.77 3.47
N GLN A 56 12.70 8.94 4.01
CA GLN A 56 14.00 8.72 3.38
C GLN A 56 13.88 7.92 2.08
N VAL A 57 13.03 6.89 2.06
CA VAL A 57 12.79 6.06 0.87
C VAL A 57 12.22 6.90 -0.28
N PHE A 58 11.28 7.80 -0.01
CA PHE A 58 10.65 8.63 -1.04
C PHE A 58 11.60 9.66 -1.66
N ARG A 59 12.67 10.04 -0.96
CA ARG A 59 13.75 10.89 -1.50
C ARG A 59 14.64 10.19 -2.54
N LEU A 60 14.58 8.86 -2.65
CA LEU A 60 15.41 8.10 -3.60
C LEU A 60 14.89 8.26 -5.03
N LYS A 61 15.39 9.28 -5.75
CA LYS A 61 14.86 9.76 -7.05
C LYS A 61 14.89 8.79 -8.23
N LYS A 62 15.61 7.67 -8.10
CA LYS A 62 15.70 6.63 -9.13
C LYS A 62 15.01 5.34 -8.71
N LEU A 63 14.50 5.28 -7.48
CA LEU A 63 13.86 4.10 -6.95
C LEU A 63 12.53 3.86 -7.65
N LYS A 64 12.40 2.71 -8.30
CA LYS A 64 11.19 2.27 -9.01
C LYS A 64 10.44 1.19 -8.24
N TYR A 65 11.16 0.30 -7.59
CA TYR A 65 10.61 -0.78 -6.79
C TYR A 65 11.04 -0.65 -5.35
N CYS A 66 10.07 -0.66 -4.43
CA CYS A 66 10.30 -0.64 -3.00
C CYS A 66 9.44 -1.70 -2.31
N LYS A 67 10.08 -2.55 -1.49
CA LYS A 67 9.41 -3.45 -0.57
C LYS A 67 9.91 -3.18 0.86
N LEU A 68 8.99 -2.89 1.76
CA LEU A 68 9.26 -2.70 3.18
C LEU A 68 8.60 -3.83 3.96
N THR A 69 9.31 -4.44 4.90
CA THR A 69 8.81 -5.48 5.79
C THR A 69 9.32 -5.18 7.19
N TYR A 70 8.42 -4.93 8.13
CA TYR A 70 8.78 -4.65 9.51
C TYR A 70 7.58 -4.80 10.44
N GLY A 71 7.86 -5.10 11.71
CA GLY A 71 6.84 -5.07 12.76
C GLY A 71 6.74 -3.68 13.41
N VAL A 72 5.64 -3.42 14.10
CA VAL A 72 5.51 -2.34 15.08
C VAL A 72 5.13 -2.97 16.42
N LYS A 73 5.58 -2.37 17.53
CA LYS A 73 5.41 -2.96 18.86
C LYS A 73 3.93 -3.04 19.27
N ASP A 74 3.14 -2.09 18.80
CA ASP A 74 1.71 -2.00 19.06
C ASP A 74 1.03 -1.40 17.83
N ASN A 75 0.13 -2.19 17.23
CA ASN A 75 -0.58 -1.82 16.00
C ASN A 75 -1.53 -0.64 16.24
N GLU A 76 -2.02 -0.44 17.47
CA GLU A 76 -2.92 0.68 17.81
C GLU A 76 -2.17 2.01 17.92
N ASN A 77 -0.85 1.96 18.14
CA ASN A 77 0.02 3.12 18.26
C ASN A 77 0.72 3.50 16.93
N VAL A 78 0.38 2.85 15.82
CA VAL A 78 0.83 3.33 14.51
C VAL A 78 0.23 4.72 14.34
N LEU A 79 1.08 5.73 14.18
CA LEU A 79 0.64 7.10 13.91
C LEU A 79 0.39 7.26 12.41
N PRO A 80 -0.55 8.12 12.00
CA PRO A 80 -0.63 8.54 10.61
C PRO A 80 0.74 9.07 10.17
N ILE A 81 1.18 8.66 8.98
CA ILE A 81 2.46 9.14 8.47
C ILE A 81 2.30 10.62 8.15
N ASP A 82 3.10 11.46 8.79
CA ASP A 82 3.21 12.86 8.44
C ASP A 82 4.43 13.07 7.56
N PHE A 83 4.24 13.74 6.44
CA PHE A 83 5.33 13.96 5.51
C PHE A 83 5.50 15.46 5.31
N ASP A 84 6.63 15.99 5.80
CA ASP A 84 6.90 17.43 5.81
C ASP A 84 7.46 17.97 4.48
N GLN A 85 7.55 17.16 3.41
CA GLN A 85 8.39 17.49 2.24
C GLN A 85 7.73 17.25 0.87
N TYR A 86 7.49 18.29 0.10
CA TYR A 86 6.74 18.24 -1.16
C TYR A 86 7.43 17.58 -2.37
N GLU A 87 8.48 16.77 -2.16
CA GLU A 87 9.19 16.14 -3.26
C GLU A 87 8.56 14.81 -3.66
N GLN A 88 8.08 14.76 -4.92
CA GLN A 88 7.51 13.54 -5.48
C GLN A 88 8.55 12.42 -5.59
N SER A 89 8.09 11.20 -5.27
CA SER A 89 8.85 9.96 -5.38
C SER A 89 8.77 9.38 -6.79
N SER A 90 9.81 8.66 -7.20
CA SER A 90 9.86 7.96 -8.48
C SER A 90 9.28 6.54 -8.43
N ILE A 91 8.83 6.08 -7.25
CA ILE A 91 8.40 4.71 -7.00
C ILE A 91 7.16 4.37 -7.83
N GLU A 92 7.25 3.26 -8.56
CA GLU A 92 6.17 2.71 -9.37
C GLU A 92 5.57 1.46 -8.72
N TYR A 93 6.37 0.69 -7.99
CA TYR A 93 5.97 -0.53 -7.30
C TYR A 93 6.27 -0.40 -5.82
N LEU A 94 5.21 -0.27 -5.00
CA LEU A 94 5.33 -0.18 -3.55
C LEU A 94 4.65 -1.38 -2.89
N ILE A 95 5.39 -2.08 -2.04
CA ILE A 95 4.90 -3.19 -1.23
C ILE A 95 5.22 -2.90 0.24
N ILE A 96 4.19 -2.83 1.07
CA ILE A 96 4.28 -2.55 2.50
C ILE A 96 3.77 -3.78 3.24
N ASN A 97 4.71 -4.58 3.74
CA ASN A 97 4.45 -5.74 4.59
C ASN A 97 4.63 -5.34 6.05
N SER A 98 3.86 -4.34 6.47
CA SER A 98 3.86 -3.79 7.82
C SER A 98 2.54 -3.07 8.06
N PRO A 99 2.17 -2.81 9.32
CA PRO A 99 1.02 -2.00 9.63
C PRO A 99 1.09 -0.62 8.97
N PHE A 100 0.00 -0.25 8.30
CA PHE A 100 -0.17 1.03 7.62
C PHE A 100 -1.55 1.57 7.94
N ARG A 101 -1.60 2.86 8.28
CA ARG A 101 -2.86 3.52 8.63
C ARG A 101 -3.61 4.00 7.41
N TYR A 102 -4.90 3.70 7.38
CA TYR A 102 -5.87 4.27 6.45
C TYR A 102 -5.76 5.79 6.32
N GLU A 103 -5.56 6.49 7.44
CA GLU A 103 -5.44 7.95 7.49
C GLU A 103 -4.27 8.51 6.66
N SER A 104 -3.30 7.67 6.30
CA SER A 104 -2.08 8.09 5.60
C SER A 104 -2.20 8.06 4.07
N PHE A 105 -3.30 7.55 3.51
CA PHE A 105 -3.43 7.34 2.06
C PHE A 105 -3.33 8.61 1.23
N GLN A 106 -4.05 9.67 1.61
CA GLN A 106 -4.02 10.92 0.85
C GLN A 106 -2.60 11.47 0.80
N LYS A 107 -1.91 11.48 1.94
CA LYS A 107 -0.52 11.89 1.98
C LYS A 107 0.35 10.96 1.14
N LEU A 108 0.23 9.64 1.27
CA LEU A 108 0.98 8.69 0.44
C LEU A 108 0.88 9.00 -1.07
N PHE A 109 -0.33 9.27 -1.57
CA PHE A 109 -0.56 9.54 -2.99
C PHE A 109 -0.16 10.95 -3.44
N ILE A 110 -0.04 11.92 -2.54
CA ILE A 110 0.62 13.20 -2.86
C ILE A 110 2.10 12.97 -3.23
N TYR A 111 2.76 11.98 -2.62
CA TYR A 111 4.18 11.67 -2.86
C TYR A 111 4.38 10.70 -4.02
N LEU A 112 3.53 9.69 -4.14
CA LEU A 112 3.58 8.73 -5.23
C LEU A 112 2.88 9.32 -6.46
N SER A 113 3.63 10.01 -7.33
CA SER A 113 3.04 10.69 -8.48
C SER A 113 2.68 9.76 -9.65
N LYS A 114 3.30 8.58 -9.74
CA LYS A 114 3.06 7.59 -10.81
C LYS A 114 3.10 6.13 -10.34
N PRO A 115 2.39 5.76 -9.25
CA PRO A 115 2.37 4.39 -8.78
C PRO A 115 1.65 3.53 -9.82
N ARG A 116 2.21 2.35 -10.10
CA ARG A 116 1.62 1.32 -10.96
C ARG A 116 1.06 0.15 -10.16
N HIS A 117 1.68 -0.10 -9.01
CA HIS A 117 1.36 -1.21 -8.14
C HIS A 117 1.49 -0.80 -6.68
N LEU A 118 0.42 -1.01 -5.92
CA LEU A 118 0.40 -0.83 -4.47
C LEU A 118 -0.04 -2.13 -3.80
N SER A 119 0.72 -2.58 -2.81
CA SER A 119 0.36 -3.72 -1.96
C SER A 119 0.58 -3.34 -0.51
N ILE A 120 -0.44 -3.48 0.32
CA ILE A 120 -0.34 -3.24 1.77
C ILE A 120 -0.92 -4.47 2.49
N ASN A 121 -0.07 -5.20 3.20
CA ASN A 121 -0.45 -6.48 3.82
C ASN A 121 -0.97 -6.33 5.26
N TYR A 122 -1.11 -5.12 5.75
CA TYR A 122 -1.80 -4.83 7.01
C TYR A 122 -2.28 -3.39 6.97
N LEU A 123 -3.45 -3.17 6.37
CA LEU A 123 -4.08 -1.87 6.32
C LEU A 123 -5.06 -1.75 7.48
N PHE A 124 -4.77 -0.86 8.41
CA PHE A 124 -5.54 -0.70 9.64
C PHE A 124 -6.40 0.57 9.61
N GLY A 125 -7.69 0.41 9.92
CA GLY A 125 -8.64 1.52 10.08
C GLY A 125 -8.83 1.93 11.54
N SER A 126 -9.37 3.12 11.77
CA SER A 126 -9.90 3.51 13.07
C SER A 126 -11.41 3.72 13.00
N ASN A 127 -12.12 3.35 14.07
CA ASN A 127 -13.58 3.44 14.15
C ASN A 127 -14.12 4.88 14.18
N HIS A 128 -13.23 5.89 14.25
CA HIS A 128 -13.59 7.28 14.53
C HIS A 128 -13.09 8.28 13.47
N SER A 129 -12.35 7.85 12.46
CA SER A 129 -11.82 8.77 11.45
C SER A 129 -12.81 8.95 10.30
N GLN A 130 -13.67 9.97 10.37
CA GLN A 130 -14.26 10.55 9.17
C GLN A 130 -13.20 11.44 8.52
N ILE A 131 -12.57 10.94 7.46
CA ILE A 131 -11.51 11.68 6.75
C ILE A 131 -12.10 12.21 5.47
N GLY A 132 -12.14 13.54 5.34
CA GLY A 132 -12.43 14.17 4.06
C GLY A 132 -11.25 14.01 3.12
N PHE A 133 -11.25 12.95 2.30
CA PHE A 133 -10.28 12.83 1.23
C PHE A 133 -10.59 13.81 0.10
N TYR A 134 -9.55 14.30 -0.56
CA TYR A 134 -9.68 14.90 -1.88
C TYR A 134 -9.28 13.86 -2.94
N SER A 135 -10.00 13.85 -4.05
CA SER A 135 -9.72 12.91 -5.13
C SER A 135 -8.34 13.18 -5.73
N ILE A 136 -7.53 12.13 -5.87
CA ILE A 136 -6.23 12.17 -6.54
C ILE A 136 -6.28 11.21 -7.71
N GLU A 137 -6.05 11.72 -8.91
CA GLU A 137 -6.14 10.93 -10.13
C GLU A 137 -4.86 10.09 -10.35
N LEU A 138 -4.94 8.78 -10.10
CA LEU A 138 -3.83 7.84 -10.22
C LEU A 138 -3.92 7.03 -11.52
N LYS A 139 -3.74 7.69 -12.67
CA LYS A 139 -3.93 7.10 -14.02
C LYS A 139 -3.12 5.83 -14.29
N ASP A 140 -1.92 5.76 -13.73
CA ASP A 140 -0.98 4.66 -13.96
C ASP A 140 -1.17 3.49 -12.97
N LEU A 141 -1.97 3.68 -11.91
CA LEU A 141 -2.16 2.67 -10.86
C LEU A 141 -3.08 1.57 -11.39
N ASN A 142 -2.48 0.41 -11.68
CA ASN A 142 -3.18 -0.71 -12.29
C ASN A 142 -3.50 -1.82 -11.29
N TYR A 143 -2.68 -1.99 -10.25
CA TYR A 143 -2.79 -3.08 -9.30
C TYR A 143 -2.84 -2.57 -7.87
N VAL A 144 -3.84 -3.03 -7.12
CA VAL A 144 -3.99 -2.78 -5.70
C VAL A 144 -4.24 -4.10 -4.97
N PHE A 145 -3.44 -4.37 -3.94
CA PHE A 145 -3.69 -5.42 -2.96
C PHE A 145 -3.77 -4.83 -1.55
N PHE A 146 -4.82 -5.13 -0.81
CA PHE A 146 -4.93 -4.79 0.60
C PHE A 146 -5.33 -6.00 1.45
N ASP A 147 -4.67 -6.15 2.60
CA ASP A 147 -5.18 -6.94 3.70
C ASP A 147 -5.79 -6.00 4.74
N LEU A 148 -7.11 -6.06 4.91
CA LEU A 148 -7.92 -5.10 5.63
C LEU A 148 -8.13 -5.55 7.08
N HIS A 149 -7.68 -4.74 8.02
CA HIS A 149 -7.81 -4.96 9.46
C HIS A 149 -8.61 -3.81 10.07
N SER A 150 -9.81 -4.12 10.60
CA SER A 150 -10.69 -3.11 11.21
C SER A 150 -11.07 -1.95 10.28
N ILE A 151 -11.31 -2.24 9.00
CA ILE A 151 -11.80 -1.26 8.01
C ILE A 151 -13.18 -1.71 7.56
N HIS A 152 -14.19 -0.93 7.90
CA HIS A 152 -15.55 -1.20 7.44
C HIS A 152 -15.71 -0.92 5.95
N PHE A 153 -16.69 -1.59 5.31
CA PHE A 153 -16.92 -1.43 3.88
C PHE A 153 -17.09 0.02 3.43
N HIS A 154 -17.79 0.86 4.21
CA HIS A 154 -17.99 2.28 3.86
C HIS A 154 -16.66 3.08 3.81
N GLN A 155 -15.71 2.79 4.71
CA GLN A 155 -14.39 3.43 4.69
C GLN A 155 -13.57 2.97 3.48
N PHE A 156 -13.63 1.67 3.18
CA PHE A 156 -13.02 1.13 1.97
C PHE A 156 -13.63 1.72 0.69
N GLU A 157 -14.95 1.85 0.65
CA GLU A 157 -15.71 2.47 -0.44
C GLU A 157 -15.26 3.91 -0.69
N GLU A 158 -15.03 4.69 0.37
CA GLU A 158 -14.47 6.03 0.27
C GLU A 158 -13.10 6.04 -0.42
N LEU A 159 -12.17 5.14 -0.06
CA LEU A 159 -10.87 5.07 -0.75
C LEU A 159 -11.03 4.81 -2.24
N ILE A 160 -11.89 3.87 -2.59
CA ILE A 160 -12.13 3.46 -3.98
C ILE A 160 -12.59 4.66 -4.80
N LYS A 161 -13.59 5.40 -4.29
CA LYS A 161 -14.14 6.59 -4.94
C LYS A 161 -13.11 7.70 -5.14
N HIS A 162 -12.15 7.85 -4.25
CA HIS A 162 -11.18 8.95 -4.30
C HIS A 162 -9.89 8.64 -5.07
N PHE A 163 -9.44 7.38 -5.09
CA PHE A 163 -8.10 7.05 -5.56
C PHE A 163 -8.04 5.98 -6.66
N PHE A 164 -9.04 5.10 -6.75
CA PHE A 164 -8.87 3.83 -7.46
C PHE A 164 -9.70 3.70 -8.74
N HIS A 165 -10.04 4.82 -9.37
CA HIS A 165 -10.85 4.84 -10.59
C HIS A 165 -10.24 4.07 -11.78
N HIS A 166 -8.91 4.07 -11.90
CA HIS A 166 -8.20 3.49 -13.05
C HIS A 166 -7.64 2.08 -12.81
N ILE A 167 -7.89 1.49 -11.64
CA ILE A 167 -7.30 0.19 -11.33
C ILE A 167 -7.88 -0.91 -12.23
N LYS A 168 -7.03 -1.88 -12.57
CA LYS A 168 -7.39 -3.05 -13.37
C LYS A 168 -7.48 -4.32 -12.53
N VAL A 169 -6.74 -4.35 -11.44
CA VAL A 169 -6.70 -5.47 -10.51
C VAL A 169 -6.89 -4.95 -9.09
N LEU A 170 -7.95 -5.44 -8.45
CA LEU A 170 -8.20 -5.25 -7.03
C LEU A 170 -8.15 -6.61 -6.36
N ARG A 171 -7.31 -6.71 -5.34
CA ARG A 171 -7.29 -7.86 -4.45
C ARG A 171 -7.45 -7.39 -3.03
N ILE A 172 -8.37 -8.01 -2.30
CA ILE A 172 -8.58 -7.69 -0.90
C ILE A 172 -8.66 -8.96 -0.07
N SER A 173 -8.14 -8.87 1.15
CA SER A 173 -8.42 -9.83 2.22
C SER A 173 -9.07 -9.08 3.37
N THR A 174 -10.09 -9.66 3.99
CA THR A 174 -10.78 -9.08 5.14
C THR A 174 -11.20 -10.19 6.10
N PHE A 175 -11.21 -9.89 7.39
CA PHE A 175 -11.51 -10.84 8.45
C PHE A 175 -12.69 -10.34 9.27
N ASN A 176 -13.67 -11.21 9.49
CA ASN A 176 -14.78 -11.02 10.44
C ASN A 176 -15.64 -9.76 10.26
N ASP A 177 -15.75 -9.21 9.04
CA ASP A 177 -16.67 -8.10 8.74
C ASP A 177 -17.75 -8.51 7.73
N SER A 178 -19.00 -8.61 8.20
CA SER A 178 -20.16 -8.94 7.36
C SER A 178 -20.47 -7.90 6.31
N SER A 179 -20.05 -6.64 6.50
CA SER A 179 -20.35 -5.55 5.57
C SER A 179 -19.82 -5.83 4.16
N TYR A 180 -18.73 -6.59 4.03
CA TYR A 180 -18.13 -7.00 2.77
C TYR A 180 -18.89 -8.11 2.02
N SER A 181 -19.92 -8.70 2.63
CA SER A 181 -20.66 -9.84 2.06
C SER A 181 -21.83 -9.44 1.15
N HIS A 182 -22.11 -8.14 1.00
CA HIS A 182 -23.24 -7.66 0.20
C HIS A 182 -22.86 -7.53 -1.28
N ALA A 183 -23.21 -8.53 -2.09
CA ALA A 183 -22.89 -8.56 -3.52
C ALA A 183 -23.38 -7.32 -4.28
N LYS A 184 -24.57 -6.80 -3.95
CA LYS A 184 -25.14 -5.61 -4.60
C LYS A 184 -24.29 -4.35 -4.37
N GLN A 185 -23.73 -4.19 -3.18
CA GLN A 185 -22.84 -3.05 -2.89
C GLN A 185 -21.56 -3.10 -3.72
N TRP A 186 -21.01 -4.30 -3.91
CA TRP A 186 -19.86 -4.51 -4.79
C TRP A 186 -20.17 -4.22 -6.25
N GLU A 187 -21.33 -4.67 -6.75
CA GLU A 187 -21.77 -4.41 -8.12
C GLU A 187 -21.93 -2.90 -8.37
N GLU A 188 -22.56 -2.17 -7.45
CA GLU A 188 -22.72 -0.72 -7.52
C GLU A 188 -21.37 0.01 -7.46
N LEU A 189 -20.50 -0.36 -6.52
CA LEU A 189 -19.19 0.25 -6.35
C LEU A 189 -18.28 0.05 -7.57
N THR A 190 -18.23 -1.18 -8.09
CA THR A 190 -17.37 -1.53 -9.23
C THR A 190 -17.86 -0.84 -10.50
N SER A 191 -19.16 -0.85 -10.77
CA SER A 191 -19.76 -0.22 -11.95
C SER A 191 -19.62 1.30 -11.94
N SER A 192 -19.73 1.94 -10.77
CA SER A 192 -19.68 3.40 -10.65
C SER A 192 -18.25 3.94 -10.54
N SER A 193 -17.38 3.25 -9.79
CA SER A 193 -16.13 3.83 -9.30
C SER A 193 -14.88 3.12 -9.80
N MET A 194 -14.98 1.92 -10.39
CA MET A 194 -13.82 1.18 -10.95
C MET A 194 -14.12 0.62 -12.35
N PRO A 195 -14.45 1.48 -13.34
CA PRO A 195 -14.89 1.03 -14.66
C PRO A 195 -13.85 0.22 -15.44
N ASN A 196 -12.56 0.33 -15.07
CA ASN A 196 -11.46 -0.38 -15.72
C ASN A 196 -11.08 -1.70 -15.04
N LEU A 197 -11.81 -2.11 -13.99
CA LEU A 197 -11.52 -3.31 -13.23
C LEU A 197 -11.72 -4.56 -14.11
N HIS A 198 -10.71 -5.42 -14.16
CA HIS A 198 -10.73 -6.68 -14.90
C HIS A 198 -10.66 -7.90 -13.98
N ILE A 199 -9.88 -7.77 -12.90
CA ILE A 199 -9.68 -8.84 -11.92
C ILE A 199 -10.07 -8.32 -10.55
N PHE A 200 -11.04 -8.97 -9.95
CA PHE A 200 -11.39 -8.77 -8.55
C PHE A 200 -11.27 -10.09 -7.80
N ASP A 201 -10.41 -10.14 -6.78
CA ASP A 201 -10.16 -11.31 -5.93
C ASP A 201 -10.39 -10.89 -4.48
N MET A 202 -11.40 -11.47 -3.84
CA MET A 202 -11.71 -11.22 -2.45
C MET A 202 -11.56 -12.51 -1.64
N ASN A 203 -10.77 -12.44 -0.58
CA ASN A 203 -10.75 -13.42 0.48
C ASN A 203 -11.47 -12.87 1.71
N ASN A 204 -12.62 -13.44 2.06
CA ASN A 204 -13.36 -13.04 3.26
C ASN A 204 -13.55 -14.26 4.18
N SER A 205 -13.07 -14.16 5.41
CA SER A 205 -13.15 -15.22 6.41
C SER A 205 -14.33 -15.08 7.39
N TYR A 206 -15.35 -14.27 7.08
CA TYR A 206 -16.51 -14.04 7.96
C TYR A 206 -17.28 -15.31 8.35
N THR A 207 -17.10 -16.42 7.62
CA THR A 207 -17.66 -17.74 7.94
C THR A 207 -16.55 -18.77 8.12
N THR A 208 -16.81 -19.84 8.89
CA THR A 208 -15.90 -21.00 9.07
C THR A 208 -15.48 -21.67 7.75
N ALA A 209 -16.14 -21.35 6.64
CA ALA A 209 -15.65 -21.59 5.29
C ALA A 209 -15.05 -20.29 4.72
N MET A 210 -13.77 -20.34 4.30
CA MET A 210 -13.18 -19.27 3.49
C MET A 210 -13.87 -19.25 2.12
N HIS A 211 -14.60 -18.17 1.84
CA HIS A 211 -15.12 -17.94 0.50
C HIS A 211 -14.13 -17.04 -0.24
N ARG A 212 -13.35 -17.66 -1.13
CA ARG A 212 -12.58 -16.92 -2.13
C ARG A 212 -13.50 -16.66 -3.32
N PHE A 213 -13.71 -15.39 -3.63
CA PHE A 213 -14.47 -15.01 -4.81
C PHE A 213 -13.51 -14.44 -5.84
N LEU A 214 -13.34 -15.15 -6.96
CA LEU A 214 -12.65 -14.63 -8.13
C LEU A 214 -13.69 -14.17 -9.15
N TYR A 215 -13.75 -12.87 -9.38
CA TYR A 215 -14.58 -12.26 -10.40
C TYR A 215 -13.68 -11.81 -11.56
N LEU A 216 -14.03 -12.28 -12.77
CA LEU A 216 -13.50 -11.73 -14.01
C LEU A 216 -14.51 -10.72 -14.53
N CYS A 217 -14.17 -9.44 -14.42
CA CYS A 217 -15.01 -8.37 -14.92
C CYS A 217 -14.79 -8.23 -16.44
N LEU A 218 -15.59 -8.95 -17.22
CA LEU A 218 -15.67 -8.78 -18.67
C LEU A 218 -16.75 -7.74 -18.96
N SER A 219 -16.35 -6.56 -19.47
CA SER A 219 -17.25 -5.56 -20.07
C SER A 219 -18.56 -5.33 -19.29
N GLY A 220 -18.45 -4.99 -18.01
CA GLY A 220 -19.60 -4.61 -17.17
C GLY A 220 -20.49 -5.75 -16.66
N GLN A 221 -20.09 -7.02 -16.77
CA GLN A 221 -20.81 -8.14 -16.14
C GLN A 221 -20.01 -8.75 -14.99
N PHE A 222 -20.55 -8.65 -13.78
CA PHE A 222 -20.02 -9.28 -12.58
C PHE A 222 -20.42 -10.76 -12.57
N ARG A 223 -19.51 -11.67 -12.94
CA ARG A 223 -19.77 -13.12 -12.88
C ARG A 223 -18.79 -13.76 -11.90
N SER A 224 -19.31 -14.36 -10.83
CA SER A 224 -18.51 -15.21 -9.95
C SER A 224 -18.05 -16.43 -10.74
N LYS A 225 -16.75 -16.72 -10.72
CA LYS A 225 -16.28 -18.07 -10.98
C LYS A 225 -16.21 -18.79 -9.64
N LEU A 226 -17.10 -19.78 -9.47
CA LEU A 226 -16.98 -20.81 -8.44
C LEU A 226 -15.78 -21.71 -8.76
#